data_AF-A0A524ABE1-F1
#
_entry.id   AF-A0A524ABE1-F1
#
_cell.length_a   1.000
_cell.length_b   1.000
_cell.length_c   1.000
_cell.angle_alpha   90.00
_cell.angle_beta   90.00
_cell.angle_gamma   90.00
#
_symmetry.space_group_name_H-M   'P 1'
#
loop_
_entity.id
_entity.type
_entity.pdbx_description
1 polymer ?
#
loop_
_entity_poly.entity_id
_entity_poly.type
_entity_poly.pdbx_seq_one_letter_code
_entity_poly.pdbx_strand_id
1 'polypeptide(L)'
;MKQAVKDPMATKAYDNVKRQIGYCGIWCGSCVVGNGTLGELTKRYEELIRAYGVGDWGPEDLDYDRLVQGLESIQRIPPCSGCLMGGGRENCELRTCASEKQLDSCSECRDIAVCEHGEILQHMRSGALRAGLLVNTEDVDRQQLIEKWAADLKAKWPCCILFGNCQ
;
A
#
# COMPACT_ATOMS: atom_id res chain seq x y z
N MET A 1 -17.01 -15.19 29.81
CA MET A 1 -15.80 -14.80 29.06
C MET A 1 -16.24 -14.42 27.66
N LYS A 2 -16.14 -13.14 27.29
CA LYS A 2 -16.53 -12.68 25.94
C LYS A 2 -15.49 -13.23 24.96
N GLN A 3 -15.91 -14.13 24.08
CA GLN A 3 -15.10 -14.55 22.94
C GLN A 3 -14.81 -13.29 22.12
N ALA A 4 -13.52 -12.97 21.97
CA ALA A 4 -13.11 -11.93 21.04
C ALA A 4 -13.63 -12.33 19.66
N VAL A 5 -14.52 -11.51 19.10
CA VAL A 5 -14.91 -11.63 17.69
C VAL A 5 -13.61 -11.47 16.92
N LYS A 6 -13.08 -12.58 16.38
CA LYS A 6 -11.96 -12.54 15.44
C LYS A 6 -12.45 -11.71 14.27
N ASP A 7 -11.87 -10.53 14.11
CA ASP A 7 -12.14 -9.66 12.98
C ASP A 7 -11.85 -10.46 11.70
N PRO A 8 -12.87 -10.82 10.89
CA PRO A 8 -12.66 -11.56 9.66
C PRO A 8 -11.90 -10.73 8.60
N MET A 9 -11.57 -9.45 8.91
CA MET A 9 -11.26 -8.37 7.97
C MET A 9 -9.76 -7.99 7.82
N ALA A 10 -8.79 -8.82 8.19
CA ALA A 10 -7.37 -8.45 8.06
C ALA A 10 -6.55 -9.49 7.29
N THR A 11 -6.12 -9.15 6.07
CA THR A 11 -5.03 -9.89 5.44
C THR A 11 -3.79 -9.75 6.32
N LYS A 12 -3.02 -10.84 6.49
CA LYS A 12 -1.75 -10.79 7.24
C LYS A 12 -0.83 -9.67 6.74
N ALA A 13 -0.89 -9.37 5.44
CA ALA A 13 -0.16 -8.27 4.82
C ALA A 13 -0.60 -6.90 5.35
N TYR A 14 -1.90 -6.59 5.33
CA TYR A 14 -2.41 -5.32 5.85
C TYR A 14 -2.08 -5.11 7.33
N ASP A 15 -2.21 -6.14 8.16
CA ASP A 15 -1.88 -6.07 9.58
C ASP A 15 -0.41 -5.69 9.84
N ASN A 16 0.51 -6.12 8.98
CA ASN A 16 1.92 -5.77 9.10
C ASN A 16 2.18 -4.28 8.89
N VAL A 17 1.38 -3.62 8.04
CA VAL A 17 1.67 -2.25 7.56
C VAL A 17 0.67 -1.20 8.03
N LYS A 18 -0.51 -1.58 8.53
CA LYS A 18 -1.61 -0.65 8.84
C LYS A 18 -1.26 0.42 9.87
N ARG A 19 -0.24 0.20 10.69
CA ARG A 19 0.23 1.16 11.71
C ARG A 19 1.41 2.03 11.26
N GLN A 20 1.87 1.87 10.02
CA GLN A 20 3.10 2.52 9.54
C GLN A 20 2.79 3.69 8.61
N ILE A 21 3.22 4.88 9.02
CA ILE A 21 3.39 6.03 8.14
C ILE A 21 4.89 6.21 7.93
N GLY A 22 5.36 6.19 6.68
CA GLY A 22 6.77 6.41 6.38
C GLY A 22 7.20 7.84 6.70
N TYR A 23 8.51 8.09 6.77
CA TYR A 23 9.07 9.43 7.02
C TYR A 23 8.53 10.50 6.04
N CYS A 24 8.30 10.13 4.78
CA CYS A 24 7.69 10.99 3.77
C CYS A 24 6.18 11.29 3.99
N GLY A 25 5.57 10.70 5.02
CA GLY A 25 4.14 10.84 5.33
C GLY A 25 3.22 9.84 4.62
N ILE A 26 3.72 8.99 3.72
CA ILE A 26 2.90 8.00 3.02
C ILE A 26 2.48 6.88 3.98
N TRP A 27 1.18 6.60 4.06
CA TRP A 27 0.66 5.50 4.88
C TRP A 27 0.81 4.15 4.16
N CYS A 28 1.60 3.25 4.73
CA CYS A 28 1.85 1.93 4.14
C CYS A 28 0.59 1.06 4.05
N GLY A 29 -0.42 1.30 4.89
CA GLY A 29 -1.74 0.64 4.79
C GLY A 29 -2.51 0.96 3.51
N SER A 30 -2.23 2.11 2.88
CA SER A 30 -2.82 2.48 1.58
C SER A 30 -2.03 1.99 0.37
N CYS A 31 -0.81 1.44 0.56
CA CYS A 31 0.03 0.94 -0.52
C CYS A 31 -0.38 -0.49 -0.91
N VAL A 32 -0.73 -0.70 -2.19
CA VAL A 32 -1.19 -2.01 -2.71
C VAL A 32 -0.16 -3.15 -2.55
N VAL A 33 1.12 -2.82 -2.50
CA VAL A 33 2.19 -3.80 -2.25
C VAL A 33 2.28 -4.14 -0.75
N GLY A 34 2.11 -3.15 0.12
CA GLY A 34 2.18 -3.34 1.58
C GLY A 34 0.95 -4.04 2.14
N ASN A 35 -0.24 -3.61 1.73
CA ASN A 35 -1.50 -4.16 2.24
C ASN A 35 -1.90 -5.50 1.58
N GLY A 36 -1.18 -5.92 0.54
CA GLY A 36 -1.39 -7.19 -0.16
C GLY A 36 -2.41 -7.16 -1.30
N THR A 37 -3.05 -6.01 -1.58
CA THR A 37 -4.03 -5.87 -2.66
C THR A 37 -3.47 -6.26 -4.03
N LEU A 38 -2.20 -5.94 -4.31
CA LEU A 38 -1.60 -6.25 -5.61
C LEU A 38 -1.65 -7.76 -5.89
N GLY A 39 -1.12 -8.58 -4.97
CA GLY A 39 -1.09 -10.03 -5.14
C GLY A 39 -2.49 -10.64 -5.23
N GLU A 40 -3.42 -10.19 -4.38
CA GLU A 40 -4.80 -10.70 -4.37
C GLU A 40 -5.56 -10.37 -5.67
N LEU A 41 -5.45 -9.12 -6.15
CA LEU A 41 -6.07 -8.73 -7.42
C LEU A 41 -5.49 -9.48 -8.61
N THR A 42 -4.17 -9.63 -8.66
CA THR A 42 -3.48 -10.36 -9.72
C THR A 42 -3.94 -11.81 -9.74
N LYS A 43 -4.02 -12.47 -8.58
CA LYS A 43 -4.50 -13.85 -8.47
C LYS A 43 -5.94 -13.99 -8.96
N ARG A 44 -6.86 -13.14 -8.48
CA ARG A 44 -8.27 -13.20 -8.90
C ARG A 44 -8.44 -12.95 -10.39
N TYR A 45 -7.66 -12.05 -10.96
CA TYR A 45 -7.71 -11.77 -12.39
C TYR A 45 -7.21 -12.96 -13.22
N GLU A 46 -6.12 -13.61 -12.79
CA GLU A 46 -5.66 -14.86 -13.40
C GLU A 46 -6.74 -15.96 -13.32
N GLU A 47 -7.36 -16.15 -12.15
CA GLU A 47 -8.44 -17.11 -11.96
C GLU A 47 -9.63 -16.84 -12.91
N LEU A 48 -10.01 -15.58 -13.11
CA LEU A 48 -11.06 -15.19 -14.06
C LEU A 48 -10.67 -15.51 -15.51
N ILE A 49 -9.44 -15.20 -15.92
CA ILE A 49 -8.94 -15.52 -17.27
C ILE A 49 -9.09 -17.01 -17.55
N ARG A 50 -8.68 -17.85 -16.61
CA ARG A 50 -8.75 -19.31 -16.74
C ARG A 50 -10.19 -19.83 -16.68
N ALA A 51 -10.97 -19.39 -15.69
CA ALA A 51 -12.30 -19.91 -15.43
C ALA A 51 -13.29 -19.63 -16.57
N TYR A 52 -13.13 -18.48 -17.24
CA TYR A 52 -13.99 -18.09 -18.36
C TYR A 52 -13.42 -18.51 -19.72
N GLY A 53 -12.26 -19.19 -19.78
CA GLY A 53 -11.60 -19.53 -21.03
C GLY A 53 -11.35 -18.31 -21.90
N VAL A 54 -10.92 -17.18 -21.31
CA VAL A 54 -10.78 -15.90 -22.05
C VAL A 54 -9.82 -16.05 -23.24
N GLY A 55 -8.86 -16.97 -23.15
CA GLY A 55 -7.99 -17.30 -24.28
C GLY A 55 -8.72 -17.83 -25.53
N ASP A 56 -9.93 -18.37 -25.37
CA ASP A 56 -10.70 -18.97 -26.47
C ASP A 56 -11.58 -17.95 -27.22
N TRP A 57 -11.90 -16.81 -26.60
CA TRP A 57 -12.86 -15.82 -27.16
C TRP A 57 -12.44 -14.36 -27.02
N GLY A 58 -11.36 -14.07 -26.29
CA GLY A 58 -10.83 -12.72 -26.11
C GLY A 58 -9.97 -12.26 -27.30
N PRO A 59 -9.21 -11.15 -27.13
CA PRO A 59 -8.32 -10.65 -28.16
C PRO A 59 -7.36 -11.72 -28.70
N GLU A 60 -7.33 -11.92 -30.02
CA GLU A 60 -6.49 -12.92 -30.70
C GLU A 60 -5.01 -12.51 -30.76
N ASP A 61 -4.71 -11.22 -30.62
CA ASP A 61 -3.34 -10.67 -30.65
C ASP A 61 -2.60 -10.79 -29.30
N LEU A 62 -3.26 -11.36 -28.28
CA LEU A 62 -2.72 -11.54 -26.95
C LEU A 62 -2.22 -12.97 -26.72
N ASP A 63 -0.95 -13.09 -26.30
CA ASP A 63 -0.39 -14.35 -25.82
C ASP A 63 -0.83 -14.61 -24.37
N TYR A 64 -1.88 -15.41 -24.21
CA TYR A 64 -2.47 -15.72 -22.91
C TYR A 64 -1.55 -16.52 -21.99
N ASP A 65 -0.76 -17.44 -22.54
CA ASP A 65 0.20 -18.22 -21.76
C ASP A 65 1.25 -17.29 -21.15
N ARG A 66 1.77 -16.36 -21.95
CA ARG A 66 2.72 -15.34 -21.48
C ARG A 66 2.08 -14.36 -20.51
N LEU A 67 0.83 -13.95 -20.73
CA LEU A 67 0.08 -13.10 -19.79
C LEU A 67 -0.02 -13.77 -18.42
N VAL A 68 -0.46 -15.03 -18.40
CA VAL A 68 -0.65 -15.81 -17.17
C VAL A 68 0.67 -16.01 -16.43
N GLN A 69 1.76 -16.34 -17.13
CA GLN A 69 3.10 -16.40 -16.52
C GLN A 69 3.53 -15.05 -15.91
N GLY A 70 3.14 -13.94 -16.53
CA GLY A 70 3.33 -12.60 -15.99
C GLY A 70 2.55 -12.37 -14.70
N LEU A 71 1.27 -12.77 -14.66
CA LEU A 71 0.43 -12.67 -13.47
C LEU A 71 0.97 -13.55 -12.31
N GLU A 72 1.39 -14.78 -12.60
CA GLU A 72 2.04 -15.67 -11.61
C GLU A 72 3.34 -15.05 -11.08
N SER A 73 4.10 -14.36 -11.92
CA SER A 73 5.33 -13.66 -11.51
C SER A 73 5.05 -12.47 -10.60
N ILE A 74 3.99 -11.71 -10.86
CA ILE A 74 3.56 -10.61 -9.98
C ILE A 74 3.09 -11.15 -8.62
N GLN A 75 2.38 -12.27 -8.58
CA GLN A 75 1.94 -12.91 -7.33
C GLN A 75 3.10 -13.35 -6.42
N ARG A 76 4.27 -13.65 -7.00
CA ARG A 76 5.47 -14.01 -6.23
C ARG A 76 6.16 -12.81 -5.58
N ILE A 77 5.75 -11.59 -5.88
CA ILE A 77 6.26 -10.39 -5.21
C ILE A 77 5.80 -10.44 -3.74
N PRO A 78 6.73 -10.50 -2.77
CA PRO A 78 6.34 -10.55 -1.37
C PRO A 78 5.68 -9.23 -0.94
N PRO A 79 4.68 -9.26 -0.04
CA PRO A 79 4.14 -8.04 0.54
C PRO A 79 5.25 -7.21 1.20
N CYS A 80 5.23 -5.90 0.97
CA CYS A 80 6.21 -4.99 1.56
C CYS A 80 6.03 -4.96 3.09
N SER A 81 7.12 -5.11 3.84
CA SER A 81 7.12 -5.05 5.32
C SER A 81 6.75 -3.67 5.89
N GLY A 82 6.76 -2.64 5.04
CA GLY A 82 6.51 -1.25 5.40
C GLY A 82 7.79 -0.44 5.65
N CYS A 83 7.68 0.88 5.49
CA CYS A 83 8.83 1.79 5.44
C CYS A 83 9.65 1.82 6.73
N LEU A 84 9.03 1.57 7.90
CA LEU A 84 9.69 1.58 9.19
C LEU A 84 10.33 0.23 9.54
N MET A 85 10.04 -0.81 8.75
CA MET A 85 10.56 -2.17 8.90
C MET A 85 11.51 -2.54 7.75
N GLY A 86 12.21 -1.55 7.20
CA GLY A 86 13.19 -1.75 6.12
C GLY A 86 12.61 -1.90 4.71
N GLY A 87 11.28 -1.90 4.53
CA GLY A 87 10.64 -1.92 3.22
C GLY A 87 10.71 -0.56 2.49
N GLY A 88 9.97 -0.41 1.39
CA GLY A 88 9.97 0.83 0.59
C GLY A 88 11.22 0.95 -0.30
N ARG A 89 11.63 2.19 -0.63
CA ARG A 89 12.83 2.44 -1.45
C ARG A 89 14.09 2.10 -0.65
N GLU A 90 14.97 1.27 -1.22
CA GLU A 90 16.19 0.76 -0.54
C GLU A 90 17.09 1.91 -0.02
N ASN A 91 17.46 2.83 -0.92
CA ASN A 91 18.29 3.99 -0.60
C ASN A 91 17.44 5.25 -0.46
N CYS A 92 16.60 5.31 0.57
CA CYS A 92 15.73 6.46 0.83
C CYS A 92 16.46 7.54 1.63
N GLU A 93 16.80 8.65 0.97
CA GLU A 93 17.51 9.80 1.55
C GLU A 93 16.68 10.46 2.66
N LEU A 94 15.36 10.50 2.49
CA LEU A 94 14.41 11.02 3.49
C LEU A 94 14.42 10.20 4.78
N ARG A 95 14.57 8.88 4.69
CA ARG A 95 14.68 7.99 5.86
C ARG A 95 15.95 8.31 6.63
N THR A 96 17.08 8.39 5.94
CA THR A 96 18.38 8.69 6.56
C THR A 96 18.32 10.05 7.25
N CYS A 97 17.91 11.09 6.54
CA CYS A 97 17.81 12.45 7.07
C CYS A 97 16.89 12.54 8.29
N ALA A 98 15.69 11.96 8.23
CA ALA A 98 14.75 11.99 9.36
C ALA A 98 15.28 11.19 10.57
N SER A 99 15.92 10.04 10.33
CA SER A 99 16.51 9.22 11.40
C SER A 99 17.66 9.94 12.11
N GLU A 100 18.54 10.60 11.35
CA GLU A 100 19.64 11.43 11.90
C GLU A 100 19.13 12.62 12.71
N LYS A 101 18.02 13.23 12.26
CA LYS A 101 17.34 14.32 12.98
C LYS A 101 16.40 13.84 14.09
N GLN A 102 16.25 12.53 14.30
CA GLN A 102 15.33 11.93 15.27
C GLN A 102 13.87 12.39 15.07
N LEU A 103 13.44 12.49 13.82
CA LEU A 103 12.08 12.85 13.42
C LEU A 103 11.32 11.60 12.99
N ASP A 104 10.07 11.47 13.42
CA ASP A 104 9.19 10.39 12.98
C ASP A 104 8.55 10.69 11.61
N SER A 105 8.55 11.98 11.22
CA SER A 105 8.06 12.44 9.93
C SER A 105 8.80 13.68 9.42
N CYS A 106 8.93 13.81 8.10
CA CYS A 106 9.36 15.05 7.48
C CYS A 106 8.41 16.22 7.84
N SER A 107 7.13 15.95 8.14
CA SER A 107 6.16 16.99 8.52
C SER A 107 6.42 17.64 9.87
N GLU A 108 7.21 17.00 10.74
CA GLU A 108 7.66 17.56 12.02
C GLU A 108 8.92 18.46 11.84
N CYS A 109 9.52 18.46 10.65
CA CYS A 109 10.73 19.22 10.38
C CYS A 109 10.43 20.72 10.23
N ARG A 110 10.99 21.54 11.13
CA ARG A 110 10.83 23.01 11.11
C ARG A 110 11.44 23.67 9.87
N ASP A 111 12.45 23.04 9.27
CA ASP A 111 13.17 23.55 8.10
C ASP A 111 12.58 23.04 6.78
N ILE A 112 11.39 22.43 6.80
CA ILE A 112 10.81 21.78 5.61
C ILE A 112 10.66 22.75 4.41
N ALA A 113 10.45 24.04 4.67
CA ALA A 113 10.33 25.06 3.63
C ALA A 113 11.63 25.30 2.82
N VAL A 114 12.79 24.99 3.41
CA VAL A 114 14.12 25.18 2.80
C VAL A 114 14.91 23.86 2.74
N CYS A 115 14.22 22.73 2.85
CA CYS A 115 14.85 21.41 2.92
C CYS A 115 15.49 21.03 1.58
N GLU A 116 16.76 20.61 1.61
CA GLU A 116 17.50 20.15 0.43
C GLU A 116 16.86 18.91 -0.23
N HIS A 117 16.11 18.11 0.52
CA HIS A 117 15.37 16.96 0.01
C HIS A 117 13.92 17.30 -0.38
N GLY A 118 13.55 18.59 -0.40
CA GLY A 118 12.19 19.06 -0.65
C GLY A 118 11.60 18.58 -1.99
N GLU A 119 12.39 18.61 -3.06
CA GLU A 119 11.97 18.14 -4.39
C GLU A 119 11.67 16.64 -4.39
N ILE A 120 12.53 15.82 -3.77
CA ILE A 120 12.34 14.37 -3.65
C ILE A 120 11.09 14.07 -2.83
N LEU A 121 10.91 14.77 -1.70
CA LEU A 121 9.75 14.63 -0.85
C LEU A 121 8.45 14.97 -1.61
N GLN A 122 8.43 16.08 -2.34
CA GLN A 122 7.28 16.49 -3.15
C GLN A 122 7.01 15.50 -4.28
N HIS A 123 8.05 15.00 -4.95
CA HIS A 123 7.93 14.00 -6.00
C HIS A 123 7.26 12.72 -5.46
N MET A 124 7.77 12.19 -4.33
CA MET A 124 7.21 11.00 -3.70
C MET A 124 5.76 11.21 -3.25
N ARG A 125 5.46 12.33 -2.57
CA ARG A 125 4.12 12.63 -2.08
C ARG A 125 3.12 12.81 -3.24
N SER A 126 3.49 13.56 -4.27
CA SER A 126 2.60 13.78 -5.42
C SER A 126 2.36 12.51 -6.23
N GLY A 127 3.39 11.66 -6.38
CA GLY A 127 3.25 10.35 -7.02
C GLY A 127 2.32 9.42 -6.23
N ALA A 128 2.48 9.37 -4.91
CA ALA A 128 1.60 8.60 -4.02
C ALA A 128 0.14 9.06 -4.12
N LEU A 129 -0.11 10.37 -4.05
CA LEU A 129 -1.45 10.95 -4.21
C LEU A 129 -2.07 10.62 -5.57
N ARG A 130 -1.31 10.73 -6.68
CA ARG A 130 -1.80 10.34 -8.02
C ARG A 130 -2.16 8.87 -8.12
N ALA A 131 -1.44 8.00 -7.41
CA ALA A 131 -1.74 6.58 -7.32
C ALA A 131 -2.86 6.24 -6.29
N GLY A 132 -3.47 7.25 -5.65
CA GLY A 132 -4.57 7.09 -4.71
C GLY A 132 -4.15 6.71 -3.29
N LEU A 133 -2.85 6.84 -2.94
CA LEU A 133 -2.36 6.60 -1.59
C LEU A 133 -2.67 7.79 -0.68
N LEU A 134 -2.68 7.51 0.62
CA LEU A 134 -2.94 8.49 1.67
C LEU A 134 -1.60 9.00 2.22
N VAL A 135 -1.49 10.32 2.31
CA VAL A 135 -0.23 11.03 2.62
C VAL A 135 -0.47 12.06 3.71
N ASN A 136 0.35 12.00 4.75
CA ASN A 136 0.37 12.99 5.82
C ASN A 136 1.37 14.09 5.44
N THR A 137 0.89 15.33 5.43
CA THR A 137 1.73 16.52 5.21
C THR A 137 1.81 17.41 6.44
N GLU A 138 1.09 17.09 7.51
CA GLU A 138 0.96 17.93 8.69
C GLU A 138 1.50 17.22 9.94
N ASP A 139 1.86 18.00 10.96
CA ASP A 139 2.20 17.49 12.29
C ASP A 139 0.91 17.27 13.09
N VAL A 140 0.37 16.06 12.98
CA VAL A 140 -0.92 15.66 13.56
C VAL A 140 -0.80 14.31 14.25
N ASP A 141 -1.75 13.99 15.12
CA ASP A 141 -1.82 12.69 15.79
C ASP A 141 -1.92 11.56 14.76
N ARG A 142 -0.84 10.77 14.68
CA ARG A 142 -0.70 9.70 13.70
C ARG A 142 -1.69 8.57 13.93
N GLN A 143 -2.05 8.28 15.17
CA GLN A 143 -2.97 7.19 15.48
C GLN A 143 -4.39 7.55 15.02
N GLN A 144 -4.87 8.74 15.37
CA GLN A 144 -6.18 9.24 14.93
C GLN A 144 -6.26 9.31 13.40
N LEU A 145 -5.17 9.74 12.75
CA LEU A 145 -5.10 9.81 11.29
C LEU A 145 -5.21 8.41 10.65
N ILE A 146 -4.49 7.42 11.20
CA ILE A 146 -4.56 6.02 10.73
C ILE A 146 -5.97 5.46 10.92
N GLU A 147 -6.61 5.70 12.06
CA GLU A 147 -7.97 5.22 12.33
C GLU A 147 -8.98 5.79 11.34
N LYS A 148 -8.90 7.10 11.08
CA LYS A 148 -9.69 7.77 10.05
C LYS A 148 -9.45 7.17 8.66
N TRP A 149 -8.19 7.05 8.25
CA TRP A 149 -7.83 6.52 6.94
C TRP A 149 -8.20 5.05 6.76
N ALA A 150 -8.12 4.24 7.81
CA ALA A 150 -8.59 2.86 7.78
C ALA A 150 -10.11 2.78 7.58
N ALA A 151 -10.88 3.67 8.23
CA ALA A 151 -12.32 3.77 7.98
C ALA A 151 -12.63 4.22 6.54
N ASP A 152 -11.95 5.24 6.05
CA ASP A 152 -12.11 5.75 4.67
C ASP A 152 -11.76 4.68 3.62
N LEU A 153 -10.67 3.95 3.83
CA LEU A 153 -10.22 2.88 2.94
C LEU A 153 -11.25 1.74 2.89
N LYS A 154 -11.82 1.38 4.05
CA LYS A 154 -12.91 0.40 4.14
C LYS A 154 -14.17 0.82 3.39
N ALA A 155 -14.47 2.12 3.32
CA ALA A 155 -15.65 2.63 2.65
C ALA A 155 -15.50 2.76 1.12
N LYS A 156 -14.28 2.96 0.61
CA LYS A 156 -14.03 3.29 -0.81
C LYS A 156 -13.62 2.10 -1.67
N TRP A 157 -12.91 1.14 -1.10
CA TRP A 157 -12.42 0.00 -1.88
C TRP A 157 -13.51 -1.08 -1.97
N PRO A 158 -13.71 -1.78 -3.09
CA PRO A 158 -14.63 -2.93 -3.14
C PRO A 158 -14.26 -3.89 -2.01
N CYS A 159 -15.14 -3.98 -1.02
CA CYS A 159 -14.84 -4.61 0.26
C CYS A 159 -14.43 -6.08 0.10
N CYS A 160 -14.91 -6.72 -0.96
CA CYS A 160 -14.62 -8.11 -1.28
C CYS A 160 -13.16 -8.37 -1.69
N ILE A 161 -12.39 -7.37 -2.10
CA ILE A 161 -11.00 -7.53 -2.57
C ILE A 161 -10.01 -7.41 -1.42
N LEU A 162 -10.23 -6.46 -0.52
CA LEU A 162 -9.35 -6.21 0.63
C LEU A 162 -9.80 -6.91 1.91
N PHE A 163 -11.12 -7.08 2.09
CA PHE A 163 -11.73 -7.48 3.36
C PHE A 163 -12.51 -8.81 3.28
N GLY A 164 -12.42 -9.52 2.15
CA GLY A 164 -12.89 -10.90 1.98
C GLY A 164 -14.41 -11.12 2.03
N ASN A 165 -15.20 -10.15 2.50
CA ASN A 165 -16.65 -10.26 2.63
C ASN A 165 -17.33 -9.12 1.85
N CYS A 166 -18.06 -9.49 0.80
CA CYS A 166 -19.26 -8.78 0.39
C CYS A 166 -20.42 -9.48 1.09
N GLN A 167 -20.98 -8.86 2.12
CA GLN A 167 -22.35 -9.10 2.57
C GLN A 167 -23.10 -7.79 2.49
#